data_AF-A0A210Q362-F1
#
_entry.id   AF-A0A210Q362-F1
#
_cell.length_a   1.000
_cell.length_b   1.000
_cell.length_c   1.000
_cell.angle_alpha   90.00
_cell.angle_beta   90.00
_cell.angle_gamma   90.00
#
_symmetry.space_group_name_H-M   'P 1'
#
loop_
_entity.id
_entity.type
_entity.pdbx_description
1 polymer ?
#
loop_
_entity_poly.entity_id
_entity_poly.type
_entity_poly.pdbx_seq_one_letter_code
_entity_poly.pdbx_strand_id
1 'polypeptide(L)'
;MTTLRVSTRKEEKHATDSFSLVRQLSGQIAGSQRSWVEKTFYKRECCKFIASLRDPGKCCCGRNKDWHDTLSNLYSPSPVNEKWHPYGHTQSYPTNAYGTIEFQGAPHPSKAQYVRLSSFDSKPEQVLQLLQKHWSLDFPKLLITVHGGILNFDLQPKLKRVFRKGLLKAAKTTGAWIITGGTNTGVTRHVGDTISDRTTKLKNKVVAIGIAPWGIVENKEDLIGKDKVVPYHCVSSPKTNYAVLNSNHSYFLLVDNGTVGKYGGEIIFRKRLEKYIAQQKISIGDNETNVFLRGIQFFRVLRLRIIRVLLTKIKKRCCRDRRDTSI
;
A
#
# COMPACT_ATOMS: atom_id res chain seq x y z
N MET A 1 -72.49 9.54 7.48
CA MET A 1 -71.44 8.57 7.87
C MET A 1 -70.97 7.82 6.64
N THR A 2 -69.82 8.16 6.05
CA THR A 2 -69.04 7.21 5.24
C THR A 2 -67.58 7.65 5.21
N THR A 3 -66.71 6.86 5.85
CA THR A 3 -65.24 7.01 5.82
C THR A 3 -64.68 6.07 4.75
N LEU A 4 -63.91 6.62 3.80
CA LEU A 4 -63.15 5.85 2.81
C LEU A 4 -61.74 5.56 3.35
N ARG A 5 -61.45 4.28 3.58
CA ARG A 5 -60.11 3.74 3.88
C ARG A 5 -59.38 3.51 2.56
N VAL A 6 -58.30 4.25 2.29
CA VAL A 6 -57.38 3.96 1.19
C VAL A 6 -56.28 3.04 1.69
N SER A 7 -56.13 1.90 1.01
CA SER A 7 -55.22 0.80 1.32
C SER A 7 -53.79 1.07 0.81
N THR A 8 -52.87 1.39 1.71
CA THR A 8 -51.41 1.42 1.46
C THR A 8 -50.83 0.00 1.62
N ARG A 9 -50.80 -0.80 0.54
CA ARG A 9 -50.19 -2.16 0.56
C ARG A 9 -49.34 -2.50 -0.67
N LYS A 10 -49.31 -1.65 -1.70
CA LYS A 10 -48.57 -1.91 -2.96
C LYS A 10 -47.17 -1.28 -3.03
N GLU A 11 -46.90 -0.20 -2.28
CA GLU A 11 -45.60 0.48 -2.34
C GLU A 11 -44.50 -0.21 -1.50
N GLU A 12 -44.84 -0.85 -0.38
CA GLU A 12 -43.86 -1.54 0.47
C GLU A 12 -43.24 -2.78 -0.20
N LYS A 13 -44.02 -3.52 -1.00
CA LYS A 13 -43.53 -4.75 -1.67
C LYS A 13 -42.47 -4.47 -2.74
N HIS A 14 -42.60 -3.36 -3.47
CA HIS A 14 -41.67 -3.00 -4.56
C HIS A 14 -40.30 -2.52 -4.03
N ALA A 15 -40.30 -1.85 -2.87
CA ALA A 15 -39.08 -1.40 -2.18
C ALA A 15 -38.31 -2.58 -1.54
N THR A 16 -39.03 -3.56 -0.97
CA THR A 16 -38.39 -4.76 -0.40
C THR A 16 -37.74 -5.66 -1.45
N ASP A 17 -38.32 -5.76 -2.65
CA ASP A 17 -37.80 -6.59 -3.75
C ASP A 17 -36.56 -5.98 -4.43
N SER A 18 -36.48 -4.66 -4.47
CA SER A 18 -35.29 -3.97 -5.01
C SER A 18 -34.11 -4.02 -4.03
N PHE A 19 -34.36 -3.96 -2.71
CA PHE A 19 -33.31 -4.16 -1.70
C PHE A 19 -32.77 -5.60 -1.65
N SER A 20 -33.63 -6.62 -1.83
CA SER A 20 -33.20 -8.02 -1.88
C SER A 20 -32.35 -8.30 -3.12
N LEU A 21 -32.76 -7.80 -4.29
CA LEU A 21 -32.01 -7.92 -5.54
C LEU A 21 -30.65 -7.23 -5.47
N VAL A 22 -30.58 -6.02 -4.92
CA VAL A 22 -29.31 -5.30 -4.71
C VAL A 22 -28.40 -6.08 -3.77
N ARG A 23 -28.93 -6.65 -2.67
CA ARG A 23 -28.14 -7.47 -1.73
C ARG A 23 -27.64 -8.77 -2.38
N GLN A 24 -28.43 -9.38 -3.25
CA GLN A 24 -28.09 -10.60 -3.98
C GLN A 24 -27.02 -10.34 -5.07
N LEU A 25 -27.16 -9.24 -5.81
CA LEU A 25 -26.15 -8.75 -6.76
C LEU A 25 -24.85 -8.35 -6.03
N SER A 26 -24.95 -7.70 -4.87
CA SER A 26 -23.79 -7.38 -4.01
C SER A 26 -23.07 -8.65 -3.56
N GLY A 27 -23.81 -9.69 -3.18
CA GLY A 27 -23.26 -10.98 -2.78
C GLY A 27 -22.57 -11.72 -3.93
N GLN A 28 -23.14 -11.68 -5.14
CA GLN A 28 -22.53 -12.29 -6.34
C GLN A 28 -21.28 -11.52 -6.80
N ILE A 29 -21.31 -10.18 -6.77
CA ILE A 29 -20.15 -9.34 -7.06
C ILE A 29 -19.05 -9.61 -6.03
N ALA A 30 -19.36 -9.64 -4.73
CA ALA A 30 -18.40 -9.96 -3.68
C ALA A 30 -17.81 -11.39 -3.85
N GLY A 31 -18.63 -12.38 -4.19
CA GLY A 31 -18.17 -13.75 -4.49
C GLY A 31 -17.22 -13.83 -5.69
N SER A 32 -17.53 -13.12 -6.78
CA SER A 32 -16.70 -13.04 -7.98
C SER A 32 -15.35 -12.35 -7.71
N GLN A 33 -15.39 -11.25 -6.94
CA GLN A 33 -14.23 -10.47 -6.53
C GLN A 33 -13.24 -11.31 -5.69
N ARG A 34 -13.74 -12.10 -4.73
CA ARG A 34 -12.93 -13.02 -3.91
C ARG A 34 -12.19 -14.04 -4.75
N SER A 35 -12.93 -14.69 -5.66
CA SER A 35 -12.36 -15.71 -6.55
C SER A 35 -11.28 -15.14 -7.47
N TRP A 36 -11.38 -13.86 -7.83
CA TRP A 36 -10.43 -13.21 -8.71
C TRP A 36 -9.10 -12.90 -8.02
N VAL A 37 -9.12 -12.35 -6.80
CA VAL A 37 -7.89 -12.02 -6.05
C VAL A 37 -7.03 -13.26 -5.84
N GLU A 38 -7.64 -14.37 -5.44
CA GLU A 38 -6.94 -15.65 -5.17
C GLU A 38 -6.31 -16.27 -6.42
N LYS A 39 -6.94 -16.10 -7.59
CA LYS A 39 -6.41 -16.60 -8.87
C LYS A 39 -5.35 -15.69 -9.47
N THR A 40 -5.34 -14.42 -9.08
CA THR A 40 -4.54 -13.37 -9.71
C THR A 40 -3.24 -13.11 -8.96
N PHE A 41 -3.29 -13.06 -7.62
CA PHE A 41 -2.15 -12.67 -6.79
C PHE A 41 -1.55 -13.85 -6.04
N TYR A 42 -0.24 -13.80 -5.93
CA TYR A 42 0.57 -14.85 -5.33
C TYR A 42 1.36 -14.32 -4.15
N LYS A 43 1.75 -15.18 -3.21
CA LYS A 43 2.78 -14.96 -2.20
C LYS A 43 4.04 -15.72 -2.55
N ARG A 44 5.17 -15.35 -1.92
CA ARG A 44 6.46 -16.00 -2.13
C ARG A 44 6.99 -16.55 -0.81
N GLU A 45 7.46 -17.79 -0.81
CA GLU A 45 8.08 -18.42 0.36
C GLU A 45 9.44 -18.99 0.01
N CYS A 46 10.43 -18.78 0.87
CA CYS A 46 11.77 -19.28 0.64
C CYS A 46 11.76 -20.81 0.69
N CYS A 47 12.25 -21.48 -0.36
CA CYS A 47 12.28 -22.94 -0.45
C CYS A 47 13.69 -23.52 -0.34
N LYS A 48 14.74 -22.68 -0.35
CA LYS A 48 16.14 -23.11 -0.29
C LYS A 48 16.93 -22.32 0.75
N PHE A 49 17.70 -23.02 1.59
CA PHE A 49 18.60 -22.38 2.54
C PHE A 49 19.87 -21.92 1.83
N ILE A 50 20.14 -20.60 1.89
CA ILE A 50 21.41 -20.02 1.43
C ILE A 50 22.00 -19.25 2.60
N ALA A 51 23.10 -19.74 3.17
CA ALA A 51 23.72 -19.14 4.34
C ALA A 51 24.05 -17.65 4.11
N SER A 52 23.82 -16.82 5.13
CA SER A 52 24.21 -15.42 5.10
C SER A 52 25.70 -15.27 5.42
N LEU A 53 26.38 -14.40 4.69
CA LEU A 53 27.78 -14.06 4.96
C LEU A 53 28.01 -13.47 6.37
N ARG A 54 26.99 -12.86 6.98
CA ARG A 54 27.11 -12.25 8.31
C ARG A 54 26.82 -13.22 9.45
N ASP A 55 26.04 -14.27 9.17
CA ASP A 55 25.53 -15.21 10.16
C ASP A 55 25.22 -16.53 9.45
N PRO A 56 26.14 -17.52 9.52
CA PRO A 56 25.96 -18.83 8.89
C PRO A 56 24.73 -19.60 9.39
N GLY A 57 24.20 -19.27 10.58
CA GLY A 57 22.98 -19.86 11.12
C GLY A 57 21.69 -19.27 10.51
N LYS A 58 21.80 -18.20 9.73
CA LYS A 58 20.66 -17.53 9.07
C LYS A 58 20.74 -17.63 7.56
N CYS A 59 19.58 -17.89 6.95
CA CYS A 59 19.41 -17.82 5.51
C CYS A 59 19.43 -16.36 5.04
N CYS A 60 19.88 -16.14 3.81
CA CYS A 60 19.77 -14.86 3.12
C CYS A 60 18.32 -14.38 2.95
N CYS A 61 17.30 -15.22 3.16
CA CYS A 61 15.91 -14.75 3.25
C CYS A 61 15.60 -14.05 4.59
N GLY A 62 16.43 -14.23 5.63
CA GLY A 62 16.24 -13.68 6.97
C GLY A 62 15.69 -14.66 8.01
N ARG A 63 15.37 -15.90 7.62
CA ARG A 63 14.94 -16.97 8.53
C ARG A 63 16.12 -17.81 9.02
N ASN A 64 15.97 -18.44 10.19
CA ASN A 64 16.97 -19.37 10.74
C ASN A 64 17.03 -20.67 9.93
N LYS A 65 18.14 -21.40 10.06
CA LYS A 65 18.34 -22.70 9.44
C LYS A 65 17.22 -23.70 9.79
N ASP A 66 16.80 -23.76 11.05
CA ASP A 66 15.76 -24.70 11.52
C ASP A 66 14.42 -24.53 10.80
N TRP A 67 14.08 -23.30 10.39
CA TRP A 67 12.87 -23.04 9.60
C TRP A 67 12.94 -23.73 8.23
N HIS A 68 14.14 -23.81 7.65
CA HIS A 68 14.38 -24.53 6.41
C HIS A 68 14.49 -26.04 6.61
N ASP A 69 14.96 -26.50 7.78
CA ASP A 69 15.13 -27.93 8.04
C ASP A 69 13.76 -28.66 8.06
N THR A 70 12.70 -27.99 8.51
CA THR A 70 11.31 -28.51 8.38
C THR A 70 10.84 -28.69 6.93
N LEU A 71 11.47 -28.00 5.97
CA LEU A 71 11.20 -28.08 4.53
C LEU A 71 12.24 -28.94 3.78
N SER A 72 13.31 -29.36 4.47
CA SER A 72 14.56 -29.85 3.86
C SER A 72 14.55 -31.31 3.43
N ASN A 73 13.53 -32.10 3.80
CA ASN A 73 13.38 -33.48 3.29
C ASN A 73 13.16 -33.56 1.77
N LEU A 74 13.12 -32.42 1.06
CA LEU A 74 12.82 -32.33 -0.37
C LEU A 74 13.90 -31.63 -1.23
N TYR A 75 15.02 -31.16 -0.67
CA TYR A 75 15.93 -30.27 -1.42
C TYR A 75 17.43 -30.57 -1.26
N SER A 76 18.10 -30.67 -2.41
CA SER A 76 19.54 -30.95 -2.54
C SER A 76 20.43 -29.83 -1.98
N PRO A 77 21.66 -30.16 -1.51
CA PRO A 77 22.63 -29.16 -1.06
C PRO A 77 22.93 -28.14 -2.16
N SER A 78 23.00 -26.86 -1.77
CA SER A 78 23.35 -25.76 -2.67
C SER A 78 24.79 -25.85 -3.18
N PRO A 79 25.07 -25.50 -4.45
CA PRO A 79 26.43 -25.34 -4.94
C PRO A 79 27.16 -24.22 -4.17
N VAL A 80 28.48 -24.39 -4.03
CA VAL A 80 29.36 -23.42 -3.38
C VAL A 80 29.27 -22.07 -4.09
N ASN A 81 29.08 -20.98 -3.34
CA ASN A 81 28.94 -19.58 -3.80
C ASN A 81 27.61 -19.16 -4.47
N GLU A 82 26.53 -19.92 -4.33
CA GLU A 82 25.21 -19.49 -4.81
C GLU A 82 24.71 -18.21 -4.09
N LYS A 83 24.32 -17.18 -4.86
CA LYS A 83 23.74 -15.95 -4.31
C LYS A 83 22.22 -16.06 -4.22
N TRP A 84 21.67 -15.82 -3.03
CA TRP A 84 20.23 -15.84 -2.83
C TRP A 84 19.52 -14.80 -3.70
N HIS A 85 18.47 -15.25 -4.37
CA HIS A 85 17.66 -14.43 -5.26
C HIS A 85 16.19 -14.86 -5.14
N PRO A 86 15.23 -13.91 -5.04
CA PRO A 86 13.81 -14.25 -4.94
C PRO A 86 13.36 -15.21 -6.02
N TYR A 87 13.81 -15.03 -7.26
CA TYR A 87 13.41 -15.88 -8.39
C TYR A 87 13.81 -17.36 -8.23
N GLY A 88 15.04 -17.65 -7.81
CA GLY A 88 15.58 -19.01 -7.79
C GLY A 88 15.43 -19.75 -6.45
N HIS A 89 15.16 -19.02 -5.37
CA HIS A 89 15.20 -19.56 -4.00
C HIS A 89 13.87 -19.42 -3.27
N THR A 90 12.83 -18.99 -3.96
CA THR A 90 11.47 -18.93 -3.42
C THR A 90 10.50 -19.62 -4.36
N GLN A 91 9.46 -20.19 -3.77
CA GLN A 91 8.34 -20.78 -4.47
C GLN A 91 7.12 -19.87 -4.37
N SER A 92 6.35 -19.84 -5.46
CA SER A 92 5.13 -19.05 -5.56
C SER A 92 3.92 -19.88 -5.13
N TYR A 93 3.01 -19.26 -4.37
CA TYR A 93 1.76 -19.86 -3.92
C TYR A 93 0.63 -18.84 -4.07
N PRO A 94 -0.64 -19.25 -4.22
CA PRO A 94 -1.76 -18.31 -4.18
C PRO A 94 -1.73 -17.45 -2.92
N THR A 95 -2.13 -16.19 -3.03
CA THR A 95 -2.15 -15.28 -1.87
C THR A 95 -3.10 -15.79 -0.79
N ASN A 96 -2.69 -15.63 0.47
CA ASN A 96 -3.46 -16.04 1.64
C ASN A 96 -3.80 -14.85 2.57
N ALA A 97 -3.50 -13.62 2.15
CA ALA A 97 -3.64 -12.44 3.00
C ALA A 97 -4.20 -11.26 2.18
N TYR A 98 -5.51 -11.03 2.29
CA TYR A 98 -6.18 -9.86 1.73
C TYR A 98 -7.50 -9.60 2.46
N GLY A 99 -7.95 -8.35 2.46
CA GLY A 99 -9.17 -7.95 3.15
C GLY A 99 -9.10 -6.50 3.60
N THR A 100 -9.67 -6.22 4.78
CA THR A 100 -9.70 -4.89 5.38
C THR A 100 -8.93 -4.87 6.71
N ILE A 101 -7.99 -3.95 6.84
CA ILE A 101 -7.35 -3.62 8.13
C ILE A 101 -8.23 -2.61 8.86
N GLU A 102 -8.52 -2.86 10.13
CA GLU A 102 -9.15 -1.91 11.03
C GLU A 102 -8.16 -1.46 12.11
N PHE A 103 -7.66 -0.23 11.98
CA PHE A 103 -6.65 0.32 12.87
C PHE A 103 -7.23 0.65 14.24
N GLN A 104 -6.61 0.10 15.27
CA GLN A 104 -7.00 0.26 16.67
C GLN A 104 -6.25 1.42 17.35
N GLY A 105 -6.81 1.92 18.46
CA GLY A 105 -6.17 2.93 19.32
C GLY A 105 -6.56 4.39 19.06
N ALA A 106 -7.40 4.66 18.05
CA ALA A 106 -8.02 5.98 17.86
C ALA A 106 -9.50 5.95 18.29
N PRO A 107 -10.09 7.08 18.71
CA PRO A 107 -11.51 7.14 19.09
C PRO A 107 -12.47 6.64 17.99
N HIS A 108 -12.06 6.77 16.73
CA HIS A 108 -12.77 6.23 15.57
C HIS A 108 -11.78 5.39 14.73
N PRO A 109 -11.95 4.06 14.67
CA PRO A 109 -11.09 3.19 13.89
C PRO A 109 -11.05 3.62 12.42
N SER A 110 -9.85 3.69 11.84
CA SER A 110 -9.70 3.86 10.39
C SER A 110 -9.64 2.50 9.71
N LYS A 111 -10.23 2.40 8.52
CA LYS A 111 -10.21 1.19 7.71
C LYS A 111 -9.34 1.38 6.46
N ALA A 112 -8.60 0.34 6.10
CA ALA A 112 -7.83 0.29 4.87
C ALA A 112 -7.98 -1.06 4.17
N GLN A 113 -8.12 -1.07 2.85
CA GLN A 113 -8.07 -2.31 2.07
C GLN A 113 -6.62 -2.75 1.92
N TYR A 114 -6.35 -4.06 1.96
CA TYR A 114 -5.01 -4.59 1.76
C TYR A 114 -5.01 -5.87 0.94
N VAL A 115 -3.88 -6.11 0.27
CA VAL A 115 -3.56 -7.38 -0.39
C VAL A 115 -2.07 -7.68 -0.25
N ARG A 116 -1.73 -8.93 0.06
CA ARG A 116 -0.39 -9.49 -0.07
C ARG A 116 -0.20 -9.97 -1.49
N LEU A 117 0.86 -9.51 -2.13
CA LEU A 117 1.15 -9.84 -3.53
C LEU A 117 2.64 -10.04 -3.77
N SER A 118 2.98 -10.90 -4.73
CA SER A 118 4.36 -11.22 -5.08
C SER A 118 5.00 -10.01 -5.74
N SER A 119 6.19 -9.66 -5.26
CA SER A 119 6.98 -8.58 -5.84
C SER A 119 7.31 -8.83 -7.29
N PHE A 120 7.40 -10.09 -7.73
CA PHE A 120 7.85 -10.47 -9.06
C PHE A 120 6.70 -10.86 -9.99
N ASP A 121 5.82 -11.75 -9.52
CA ASP A 121 4.79 -12.41 -10.35
C ASP A 121 3.60 -11.50 -10.64
N SER A 122 3.33 -10.54 -9.76
CA SER A 122 2.17 -9.66 -9.89
C SER A 122 2.37 -8.66 -11.04
N LYS A 123 1.51 -8.73 -12.06
CA LYS A 123 1.57 -7.83 -13.21
C LYS A 123 1.00 -6.45 -12.84
N PRO A 124 1.63 -5.33 -13.27
CA PRO A 124 1.11 -3.99 -13.01
C PRO A 124 -0.33 -3.76 -13.48
N GLU A 125 -0.73 -4.39 -14.58
CA GLU A 125 -2.09 -4.38 -15.12
C GLU A 125 -3.12 -4.95 -14.13
N GLN A 126 -2.83 -6.11 -13.55
CA GLN A 126 -3.69 -6.75 -12.55
C GLN A 126 -3.79 -5.90 -11.29
N VAL A 127 -2.69 -5.26 -10.88
CA VAL A 127 -2.71 -4.33 -9.74
C VAL A 127 -3.58 -3.11 -10.05
N LEU A 128 -3.46 -2.53 -11.24
CA LEU A 128 -4.31 -1.41 -11.64
C LEU A 128 -5.80 -1.84 -11.71
N GLN A 129 -6.08 -3.02 -12.25
CA GLN A 129 -7.42 -3.59 -12.26
C GLN A 129 -7.97 -3.73 -10.83
N LEU A 130 -7.18 -4.23 -9.88
CA LEU A 130 -7.55 -4.29 -8.47
C LEU A 130 -7.92 -2.90 -7.95
N LEU A 131 -7.05 -1.90 -8.14
CA LEU A 131 -7.30 -0.54 -7.66
C LEU A 131 -8.61 0.03 -8.22
N GLN A 132 -8.86 -0.12 -9.52
CA GLN A 132 -10.03 0.49 -10.17
C GLN A 132 -11.32 -0.30 -10.01
N LYS A 133 -11.29 -1.60 -10.33
CA LYS A 133 -12.51 -2.42 -10.41
C LYS A 133 -12.88 -3.06 -9.07
N HIS A 134 -11.88 -3.39 -8.25
CA HIS A 134 -12.11 -4.14 -7.01
C HIS A 134 -12.11 -3.23 -5.78
N TRP A 135 -11.32 -2.15 -5.80
CA TRP A 135 -11.32 -1.12 -4.75
C TRP A 135 -12.06 0.16 -5.15
N SER A 136 -12.70 0.16 -6.33
CA SER A 136 -13.55 1.26 -6.82
C SER A 136 -12.85 2.62 -6.81
N LEU A 137 -11.57 2.64 -7.19
CA LEU A 137 -10.82 3.88 -7.34
C LEU A 137 -10.94 4.45 -8.75
N ASP A 138 -11.31 5.71 -8.85
CA ASP A 138 -11.20 6.46 -10.10
C ASP A 138 -9.74 6.52 -10.56
N PHE A 139 -9.53 6.45 -11.88
CA PHE A 139 -8.19 6.59 -12.44
C PHE A 139 -7.60 7.97 -12.10
N PRO A 140 -6.36 8.05 -11.61
CA PRO A 140 -5.81 9.32 -11.15
C PRO A 140 -5.42 10.20 -12.33
N LYS A 141 -5.71 11.50 -12.25
CA LYS A 141 -5.17 12.48 -13.21
C LYS A 141 -3.68 12.75 -12.98
N LEU A 142 -3.19 12.46 -11.78
CA LEU A 142 -1.80 12.66 -11.36
C LEU A 142 -1.39 11.61 -10.34
N LEU A 143 -0.15 11.14 -10.43
CA LEU A 143 0.46 10.26 -9.44
C LEU A 143 1.51 11.02 -8.62
N ILE A 144 1.31 11.09 -7.31
CA ILE A 144 2.25 11.74 -6.37
C ILE A 144 2.95 10.65 -5.56
N THR A 145 4.17 10.28 -5.95
CA THR A 145 5.00 9.38 -5.14
C THR A 145 5.88 10.19 -4.19
N VAL A 146 5.77 9.92 -2.89
CA VAL A 146 6.63 10.51 -1.86
C VAL A 146 7.64 9.48 -1.38
N HIS A 147 8.92 9.78 -1.58
CA HIS A 147 10.04 9.00 -1.07
C HIS A 147 10.72 9.72 0.09
N GLY A 148 11.38 8.95 0.96
CA GLY A 148 12.17 9.52 2.03
C GLY A 148 12.93 8.49 2.86
N GLY A 149 13.71 8.98 3.82
CA GLY A 149 14.41 8.14 4.77
C GLY A 149 13.44 7.35 5.66
N ILE A 150 13.86 6.16 6.07
CA ILE A 150 13.12 5.28 6.98
C ILE A 150 13.23 5.72 8.45
N LEU A 151 14.26 6.49 8.80
CA LEU A 151 14.47 6.96 10.16
C LEU A 151 13.51 8.10 10.49
N ASN A 152 12.91 8.05 11.67
CA ASN A 152 12.06 9.11 12.18
C ASN A 152 12.88 10.38 12.43
N PHE A 153 12.28 11.51 12.10
CA PHE A 153 12.84 12.85 12.32
C PHE A 153 11.70 13.83 12.50
N ASP A 154 11.94 14.95 13.17
CA ASP A 154 10.92 15.98 13.36
C ASP A 154 11.07 17.11 12.35
N LEU A 155 9.94 17.55 11.82
CA LEU A 155 9.85 18.72 10.96
C LEU A 155 9.56 19.95 11.79
N GLN A 156 10.24 21.06 11.50
CA GLN A 156 9.90 22.35 12.09
C GLN A 156 8.42 22.68 11.84
N PRO A 157 7.68 23.25 12.83
CA PRO A 157 6.24 23.46 12.72
C PRO A 157 5.80 24.25 11.47
N LYS A 158 6.56 25.30 11.12
CA LYS A 158 6.31 26.11 9.90
C LYS A 158 6.41 25.27 8.63
N LEU A 159 7.41 24.39 8.55
CA LEU A 159 7.61 23.50 7.41
C LEU A 159 6.52 22.42 7.35
N LYS A 160 6.18 21.81 8.50
CA LYS A 160 5.09 20.83 8.60
C LYS A 160 3.76 21.42 8.09
N ARG A 161 3.46 22.68 8.46
CA ARG A 161 2.25 23.40 8.01
C ARG A 161 2.23 23.63 6.51
N VAL A 162 3.32 24.14 5.93
CA VAL A 162 3.41 24.41 4.48
C VAL A 162 3.34 23.11 3.68
N PHE A 163 4.06 22.08 4.13
CA PHE A 163 4.04 20.75 3.51
C PHE A 163 2.63 20.15 3.49
N ARG A 164 1.94 20.15 4.64
CA ARG A 164 0.55 19.68 4.77
C ARG A 164 -0.39 20.42 3.83
N LYS A 165 -0.39 21.76 3.86
CA LYS A 165 -1.28 22.57 3.02
C LYS A 165 -1.02 22.32 1.53
N GLY A 166 0.25 22.28 1.12
CA GLY A 166 0.63 22.05 -0.27
C GLY A 166 0.22 20.67 -0.78
N LEU A 167 0.53 19.61 -0.02
CA LEU A 167 0.24 18.23 -0.43
C LEU A 167 -1.27 17.97 -0.49
N LEU A 168 -2.02 18.36 0.53
CA LEU A 168 -3.48 18.21 0.54
C LEU A 168 -4.15 18.99 -0.59
N LYS A 169 -3.72 20.24 -0.83
CA LYS A 169 -4.29 21.06 -1.90
C LYS A 169 -4.03 20.43 -3.27
N ALA A 170 -2.80 19.99 -3.54
CA ALA A 170 -2.45 19.33 -4.79
C ALA A 170 -3.27 18.05 -5.02
N ALA A 171 -3.33 17.18 -4.01
CA ALA A 171 -4.05 15.92 -4.11
C ALA A 171 -5.56 16.11 -4.34
N LYS A 172 -6.19 16.99 -3.56
CA LYS A 172 -7.63 17.25 -3.68
C LYS A 172 -8.02 17.97 -4.97
N THR A 173 -7.24 18.93 -5.42
CA THR A 173 -7.57 19.72 -6.62
C THR A 173 -7.41 18.89 -7.91
N THR A 174 -6.48 17.95 -7.93
CA THR A 174 -6.22 17.14 -9.13
C THR A 174 -6.89 15.78 -9.13
N GLY A 175 -7.37 15.29 -7.98
CA GLY A 175 -7.78 13.90 -7.83
C GLY A 175 -6.57 12.95 -7.93
N ALA A 176 -5.44 13.33 -7.34
CA ALA A 176 -4.22 12.53 -7.40
C ALA A 176 -4.24 11.36 -6.44
N TRP A 177 -3.59 10.26 -6.83
CA TRP A 177 -3.20 9.20 -5.90
C TRP A 177 -1.87 9.56 -5.25
N ILE A 178 -1.77 9.40 -3.93
CA ILE A 178 -0.53 9.53 -3.17
C ILE A 178 0.04 8.13 -2.90
N ILE A 179 1.25 7.87 -3.37
CA ILE A 179 1.98 6.61 -3.13
C ILE A 179 3.12 6.85 -2.13
N THR A 180 3.22 6.01 -1.08
CA THR A 180 4.25 6.11 -0.04
C THR A 180 4.87 4.75 0.30
N GLY A 181 5.77 4.70 1.30
CA GLY A 181 6.31 3.46 1.86
C GLY A 181 5.32 2.63 2.69
N GLY A 182 4.13 3.16 3.01
CA GLY A 182 3.10 2.49 3.80
C GLY A 182 3.41 2.29 5.29
N THR A 183 4.69 2.19 5.70
CA THR A 183 5.09 2.07 7.10
C THR A 183 4.99 3.39 7.86
N ASN A 184 4.74 3.35 9.16
CA ASN A 184 4.66 4.54 10.02
C ASN A 184 6.04 5.09 10.41
N THR A 185 6.93 5.23 9.45
CA THR A 185 8.32 5.60 9.68
C THR A 185 8.78 6.72 8.75
N GLY A 186 9.69 7.56 9.26
CA GLY A 186 10.35 8.65 8.55
C GLY A 186 9.40 9.57 7.79
N VAL A 187 9.61 9.74 6.48
CA VAL A 187 8.80 10.66 5.66
C VAL A 187 7.35 10.19 5.54
N THR A 188 7.09 8.88 5.50
CA THR A 188 5.72 8.34 5.39
C THR A 188 4.86 8.74 6.58
N ARG A 189 5.46 8.79 7.79
CA ARG A 189 4.77 9.29 8.99
C ARG A 189 4.26 10.72 8.80
N HIS A 190 5.12 11.62 8.32
CA HIS A 190 4.74 13.01 8.06
C HIS A 190 3.65 13.12 7.00
N VAL A 191 3.71 12.32 5.94
CA VAL A 191 2.65 12.25 4.91
C VAL A 191 1.34 11.79 5.53
N GLY A 192 1.35 10.74 6.36
CA GLY A 192 0.17 10.26 7.08
C GLY A 192 -0.47 11.36 7.94
N ASP A 193 0.33 12.08 8.74
CA ASP A 193 -0.10 13.23 9.55
C ASP A 193 -0.66 14.40 8.72
N THR A 194 -0.38 14.45 7.42
CA THR A 194 -0.99 15.45 6.52
C THR A 194 -2.36 15.00 6.03
N ILE A 195 -2.58 13.69 5.87
CA ILE A 195 -3.83 13.11 5.33
C ILE A 195 -4.89 12.97 6.43
N SER A 196 -4.47 12.83 7.69
CA SER A 196 -5.32 12.52 8.85
C SER A 196 -6.38 13.59 9.22
N ASP A 197 -6.38 14.77 8.58
CA ASP A 197 -7.24 15.88 8.99
C ASP A 197 -8.73 15.53 8.86
N ARG A 198 -9.45 15.60 9.99
CA ARG A 198 -10.81 15.06 10.18
C ARG A 198 -11.87 15.70 9.27
N THR A 199 -11.66 16.93 8.79
CA THR A 199 -12.51 17.62 7.83
C THR A 199 -12.52 17.00 6.43
N THR A 200 -11.60 16.06 6.15
CA THR A 200 -11.46 15.41 4.83
C THR A 200 -12.30 14.14 4.66
N LYS A 201 -12.91 13.61 5.73
CA LYS A 201 -13.59 12.29 5.71
C LYS A 201 -14.97 12.30 5.06
N LEU A 202 -15.63 13.44 4.92
CA LEU A 202 -17.04 13.51 4.46
C LEU A 202 -17.21 14.03 3.02
N LYS A 203 -16.25 14.78 2.47
CA LYS A 203 -16.21 15.21 1.05
C LYS A 203 -14.75 15.35 0.58
N ASN A 204 -14.39 14.76 -0.55
CA ASN A 204 -13.05 14.77 -1.18
C ASN A 204 -11.97 14.02 -0.38
N LYS A 205 -12.19 12.71 -0.16
CA LYS A 205 -11.22 11.79 0.47
C LYS A 205 -9.98 11.65 -0.42
N VAL A 206 -8.80 11.96 0.14
CA VAL A 206 -7.52 11.77 -0.55
C VAL A 206 -7.21 10.27 -0.64
N VAL A 207 -6.84 9.79 -1.83
CA VAL A 207 -6.43 8.40 -2.03
C VAL A 207 -4.96 8.25 -1.67
N ALA A 208 -4.68 7.55 -0.57
CA ALA A 208 -3.34 7.26 -0.10
C ALA A 208 -3.07 5.76 -0.11
N ILE A 209 -2.09 5.34 -0.91
CA ILE A 209 -1.70 3.95 -1.15
C ILE A 209 -0.31 3.71 -0.56
N GLY A 210 -0.23 2.84 0.44
CA GLY A 210 1.01 2.38 1.04
C GLY A 210 1.54 1.15 0.28
N ILE A 211 2.77 1.23 -0.25
CA ILE A 211 3.46 0.07 -0.81
C ILE A 211 4.55 -0.31 0.18
N ALA A 212 4.34 -1.39 0.94
CA ALA A 212 5.22 -1.82 2.01
C ALA A 212 5.70 -3.26 1.76
N PRO A 213 6.94 -3.62 2.08
CA PRO A 213 7.37 -5.01 1.98
C PRO A 213 6.73 -5.85 3.09
N TRP A 214 6.10 -6.98 2.74
CA TRP A 214 5.45 -7.91 3.68
C TRP A 214 6.41 -8.38 4.77
N GLY A 215 7.68 -8.61 4.41
CA GLY A 215 8.71 -9.15 5.30
C GLY A 215 8.99 -8.30 6.54
N ILE A 216 8.71 -7.00 6.53
CA ILE A 216 8.96 -6.08 7.65
C ILE A 216 7.69 -5.69 8.42
N VAL A 217 6.51 -6.09 7.95
CA VAL A 217 5.26 -5.66 8.60
C VAL A 217 5.18 -6.33 9.97
N GLU A 218 5.05 -5.50 11.01
CA GLU A 218 4.85 -5.97 12.38
C GLU A 218 3.46 -6.59 12.52
N ASN A 219 3.34 -7.71 13.25
CA ASN A 219 2.11 -8.50 13.41
C ASN A 219 1.46 -8.93 12.07
N LYS A 220 2.27 -9.19 11.04
CA LYS A 220 1.76 -9.65 9.73
C LYS A 220 1.00 -10.98 9.79
N GLU A 221 1.27 -11.82 10.78
CA GLU A 221 0.60 -13.12 10.93
C GLU A 221 -0.90 -12.94 11.18
N ASP A 222 -1.31 -11.87 11.87
CA ASP A 222 -2.72 -11.53 12.10
C ASP A 222 -3.43 -11.12 10.79
N LEU A 223 -2.67 -10.58 9.82
CA LEU A 223 -3.17 -10.18 8.52
C LEU A 223 -3.40 -11.37 7.57
N ILE A 224 -3.05 -12.60 7.99
CA ILE A 224 -3.31 -13.81 7.20
C ILE A 224 -4.80 -14.16 7.29
N GLY A 225 -5.42 -14.23 6.12
CA GLY A 225 -6.86 -14.38 5.99
C GLY A 225 -7.32 -13.98 4.61
N LYS A 226 -8.41 -14.61 4.16
CA LYS A 226 -9.05 -14.33 2.88
C LYS A 226 -10.31 -13.51 3.15
N ASP A 227 -10.33 -12.27 2.65
CA ASP A 227 -11.44 -11.32 2.80
C ASP A 227 -11.90 -11.10 4.26
N LYS A 228 -10.93 -10.97 5.18
CA LYS A 228 -11.22 -10.73 6.59
C LYS A 228 -11.08 -9.25 6.95
N VAL A 229 -11.89 -8.81 7.91
CA VAL A 229 -11.64 -7.57 8.64
C VAL A 229 -10.73 -7.92 9.81
N VAL A 230 -9.51 -7.38 9.82
CA VAL A 230 -8.49 -7.71 10.81
C VAL A 230 -8.21 -6.48 11.68
N PRO A 231 -8.35 -6.58 13.02
CA PRO A 231 -7.92 -5.52 13.92
C PRO A 231 -6.39 -5.40 13.91
N TYR A 232 -5.86 -4.20 13.74
CA TYR A 232 -4.41 -3.97 13.70
C TYR A 232 -3.99 -2.85 14.66
N HIS A 233 -3.05 -3.17 15.54
CA HIS A 233 -2.52 -2.25 16.54
C HIS A 233 -1.22 -1.63 16.06
N CYS A 234 -1.16 -0.30 16.00
CA CYS A 234 0.03 0.46 15.60
C CYS A 234 1.02 0.65 16.75
N VAL A 235 1.39 -0.42 17.45
CA VAL A 235 2.38 -0.40 18.53
C VAL A 235 3.72 -0.85 17.97
N SER A 236 4.68 0.08 17.88
CA SER A 236 6.02 -0.23 17.36
C SER A 236 6.95 -0.66 18.49
N SER A 237 7.66 -1.78 18.30
CA SER A 237 8.73 -2.20 19.20
C SER A 237 10.09 -1.61 18.78
N PRO A 238 10.80 -0.84 19.64
CA PRO A 238 12.09 -0.24 19.31
C PRO A 238 13.23 -1.25 19.13
N LYS A 239 13.00 -2.54 19.42
CA LYS A 239 14.04 -3.60 19.41
C LYS A 239 14.04 -4.45 18.13
N THR A 240 13.19 -4.15 17.15
CA THR A 240 13.01 -5.04 15.99
C THR A 240 13.28 -4.35 14.65
N ASN A 241 13.62 -5.15 13.63
CA ASN A 241 13.72 -4.69 12.23
C ASN A 241 12.34 -4.57 11.54
N TYR A 242 11.26 -4.69 12.30
CA TYR A 242 9.89 -4.59 11.80
C TYR A 242 9.37 -3.15 11.90
N ALA A 243 8.29 -2.87 11.19
CA ALA A 243 7.63 -1.58 11.21
C ALA A 243 6.11 -1.77 11.15
N VAL A 244 5.40 -0.96 11.93
CA VAL A 244 3.94 -0.88 11.85
C VAL A 244 3.49 -0.15 10.59
N LEU A 245 2.33 -0.54 10.05
CA LEU A 245 1.66 0.18 8.97
C LEU A 245 1.14 1.55 9.45
N ASN A 246 1.06 2.53 8.55
CA ASN A 246 0.59 3.87 8.87
C ASN A 246 -0.95 3.97 8.75
N SER A 247 -1.64 4.20 9.87
CA SER A 247 -3.10 4.21 9.97
C SER A 247 -3.84 5.30 9.17
N ASN A 248 -3.11 6.25 8.57
CA ASN A 248 -3.69 7.31 7.75
C ASN A 248 -3.73 6.96 6.25
N HIS A 249 -3.26 5.78 5.86
CA HIS A 249 -3.41 5.26 4.49
C HIS A 249 -4.72 4.49 4.35
N SER A 250 -5.33 4.55 3.17
CA SER A 250 -6.61 3.87 2.88
C SER A 250 -6.43 2.54 2.15
N TYR A 251 -5.26 2.31 1.56
CA TYR A 251 -4.98 1.15 0.72
C TYR A 251 -3.55 0.67 0.94
N PHE A 252 -3.35 -0.65 0.98
CA PHE A 252 -2.04 -1.26 1.15
C PHE A 252 -1.76 -2.35 0.11
N LEU A 253 -0.65 -2.19 -0.60
CA LEU A 253 -0.04 -3.24 -1.39
C LEU A 253 1.13 -3.80 -0.59
N LEU A 254 0.95 -4.98 0.00
CA LEU A 254 1.95 -5.64 0.83
C LEU A 254 2.79 -6.57 -0.05
N VAL A 255 3.98 -6.09 -0.42
CA VAL A 255 4.81 -6.70 -1.46
C VAL A 255 5.70 -7.79 -0.86
N ASP A 256 5.55 -9.01 -1.35
CA ASP A 256 6.22 -10.19 -0.83
C ASP A 256 7.26 -10.73 -1.81
N ASN A 257 8.51 -10.82 -1.39
CA ASN A 257 9.61 -11.42 -2.14
C ASN A 257 10.18 -12.66 -1.43
N GLY A 258 9.49 -13.18 -0.41
CA GLY A 258 9.93 -14.32 0.40
C GLY A 258 10.94 -13.98 1.50
N THR A 259 11.39 -12.73 1.63
CA THR A 259 12.28 -12.30 2.73
C THR A 259 11.52 -11.92 4.00
N VAL A 260 12.21 -11.97 5.14
CA VAL A 260 11.72 -11.56 6.46
C VAL A 260 12.71 -10.59 7.10
N GLY A 261 12.22 -9.50 7.68
CA GLY A 261 13.04 -8.47 8.32
C GLY A 261 13.93 -7.66 7.35
N LYS A 262 13.67 -7.73 6.04
CA LYS A 262 14.47 -7.07 5.01
C LYS A 262 13.65 -6.04 4.22
N TYR A 263 14.21 -4.84 4.11
CA TYR A 263 13.66 -3.75 3.31
C TYR A 263 14.05 -3.88 1.83
N GLY A 264 13.31 -3.22 0.95
CA GLY A 264 13.66 -3.03 -0.45
C GLY A 264 13.06 -4.05 -1.43
N GLY A 265 12.36 -5.07 -0.92
CA GLY A 265 11.66 -6.06 -1.75
C GLY A 265 10.57 -5.46 -2.65
N GLU A 266 10.10 -4.27 -2.33
CA GLU A 266 9.03 -3.54 -3.01
C GLU A 266 9.52 -2.55 -4.08
N ILE A 267 10.82 -2.20 -4.11
CA ILE A 267 11.35 -1.10 -4.93
C ILE A 267 11.11 -1.33 -6.42
N ILE A 268 11.43 -2.53 -6.92
CA ILE A 268 11.29 -2.88 -8.34
C ILE A 268 9.82 -2.97 -8.72
N PHE A 269 8.99 -3.54 -7.84
CA PHE A 269 7.54 -3.61 -8.04
C PHE A 269 6.94 -2.20 -8.17
N ARG A 270 7.23 -1.31 -7.21
CA ARG A 270 6.77 0.08 -7.20
C ARG A 270 7.14 0.80 -8.49
N LYS A 271 8.41 0.72 -8.92
CA LYS A 271 8.88 1.37 -10.16
C LYS A 271 8.12 0.87 -11.40
N ARG A 272 7.86 -0.44 -11.49
CA ARG A 272 7.09 -1.03 -12.60
C ARG A 272 5.63 -0.57 -12.58
N LEU A 273 5.00 -0.53 -11.41
CA LEU A 273 3.64 -0.07 -11.23
C LEU A 273 3.49 1.42 -11.61
N GLU A 274 4.34 2.28 -11.07
CA GLU A 274 4.34 3.72 -11.38
C GLU A 274 4.53 3.98 -12.88
N LYS A 275 5.48 3.29 -13.52
CA LYS A 275 5.70 3.39 -14.96
C LYS A 275 4.46 2.98 -15.73
N TYR A 276 3.83 1.86 -15.36
CA TYR A 276 2.65 1.35 -16.04
C TYR A 276 1.46 2.31 -15.92
N ILE A 277 1.19 2.84 -14.71
CA ILE A 277 0.12 3.82 -14.48
C ILE A 277 0.37 5.09 -15.31
N ALA A 278 1.61 5.60 -15.33
CA ALA A 278 1.96 6.80 -16.09
C ALA A 278 1.83 6.63 -17.61
N GLN A 279 1.86 5.39 -18.11
CA GLN A 279 1.71 5.07 -19.54
C GLN A 279 0.25 4.86 -19.96
N GLN A 280 -0.69 4.71 -19.03
CA GLN A 280 -2.09 4.57 -19.39
C GLN A 280 -2.58 5.91 -19.97
N LYS A 281 -3.17 5.84 -21.17
CA LYS A 281 -3.81 7.01 -21.78
C LYS A 281 -5.00 7.40 -20.92
N ILE A 282 -5.05 8.66 -20.49
CA ILE A 282 -6.29 9.23 -19.97
C ILE A 282 -7.16 9.46 -21.21
N SER A 283 -8.09 8.56 -21.50
CA SER A 283 -9.13 8.80 -22.51
C SER A 283 -10.06 9.88 -21.96
N ILE A 284 -9.66 11.14 -22.10
CA ILE A 284 -10.56 12.27 -21.94
C ILE A 284 -11.42 12.25 -23.20
N GLY A 285 -12.73 12.04 -23.04
CA GLY A 285 -13.69 12.13 -24.13
C GLY A 285 -13.48 13.41 -24.94
N ASP A 286 -13.62 13.28 -26.25
CA ASP A 286 -13.34 14.30 -27.26
C ASP A 286 -13.89 15.68 -26.87
N ASN A 287 -13.00 16.64 -26.56
CA ASN A 287 -13.10 18.06 -26.96
C ASN A 287 -12.07 19.04 -26.36
N GLU A 288 -10.99 18.62 -25.69
CA GLU A 288 -9.90 19.57 -25.36
C GLU A 288 -8.51 18.95 -25.50
N THR A 289 -8.04 18.83 -26.74
CA THR A 289 -6.74 18.22 -27.08
C THR A 289 -5.52 19.13 -26.90
N ASN A 290 -5.64 20.33 -26.33
CA ASN A 290 -4.51 21.29 -26.29
C ASN A 290 -3.78 21.48 -24.94
N VAL A 291 -4.07 20.68 -23.90
CA VAL A 291 -3.34 20.81 -22.61
C VAL A 291 -2.33 19.67 -22.37
N PHE A 292 -2.40 18.57 -23.12
CA PHE A 292 -1.74 17.32 -22.71
C PHE A 292 -0.25 17.21 -23.06
N LEU A 293 0.26 17.93 -24.07
CA LEU A 293 1.69 17.92 -24.39
C LEU A 293 2.54 18.72 -23.39
N ARG A 294 1.94 19.57 -22.55
CA ARG A 294 2.66 20.26 -21.47
C ARG A 294 2.84 19.38 -20.21
N GLY A 295 2.11 18.26 -20.10
CA GLY A 295 2.17 17.34 -18.95
C GLY A 295 3.46 16.53 -18.86
N ILE A 296 4.02 16.11 -20.01
CA ILE A 296 5.26 15.32 -20.06
C ILE A 296 6.48 16.18 -19.67
N GLN A 297 6.49 17.47 -20.00
CA GLN A 297 7.47 18.42 -19.46
C GLN A 297 7.22 18.77 -17.99
N PHE A 298 5.97 18.79 -17.52
CA PHE A 298 5.63 19.04 -16.12
C PHE A 298 6.10 17.92 -15.16
N PHE A 299 6.16 16.67 -15.64
CA PHE A 299 6.75 15.55 -14.89
C PHE A 299 8.25 15.72 -14.62
N ARG A 300 8.99 16.53 -15.41
CA ARG A 300 10.38 16.91 -15.08
C ARG A 300 10.44 18.13 -14.16
N VAL A 301 9.56 19.11 -14.35
CA VAL A 301 9.64 20.40 -13.63
C VAL A 301 9.07 20.33 -12.20
N LEU A 302 7.97 19.59 -11.96
CA LEU A 302 7.42 19.44 -10.60
C LEU A 302 8.23 18.43 -9.75
N ARG A 303 8.90 17.47 -10.40
CA ARG A 303 9.88 16.57 -9.78
C ARG A 303 11.11 17.30 -9.22
N LEU A 304 11.35 18.56 -9.62
CA LEU A 304 12.64 19.24 -9.36
C LEU A 304 12.59 20.59 -8.65
N ARG A 305 11.45 21.27 -8.48
CA ARG A 305 11.46 22.60 -7.80
C ARG A 305 10.93 22.60 -6.38
N ILE A 306 9.74 22.07 -6.10
CA ILE A 306 9.18 22.08 -4.74
C ILE A 306 9.84 21.01 -3.88
N ILE A 307 9.97 19.78 -4.41
CA ILE A 307 10.57 18.65 -3.70
C ILE A 307 12.09 18.80 -3.58
N ARG A 308 12.80 19.32 -4.59
CA ARG A 308 14.26 19.51 -4.51
C ARG A 308 14.65 20.61 -3.52
N VAL A 309 13.87 21.69 -3.38
CA VAL A 309 14.12 22.75 -2.38
C VAL A 309 13.78 22.26 -0.97
N LEU A 310 12.69 21.49 -0.79
CA LEU A 310 12.36 20.89 0.50
C LEU A 310 13.37 19.81 0.90
N LEU A 311 13.71 18.89 0.00
CA LEU A 311 14.62 17.77 0.27
C LEU A 311 16.09 18.20 0.37
N THR A 312 16.56 19.22 -0.36
CA THR A 312 17.92 19.74 -0.13
C THR A 312 18.01 20.48 1.20
N LYS A 313 16.96 21.19 1.65
CA LYS A 313 16.92 21.77 3.00
C LYS A 313 16.86 20.71 4.10
N ILE A 314 16.14 19.60 3.89
CA ILE A 314 16.10 18.45 4.82
C ILE A 314 17.46 17.71 4.84
N LYS A 315 18.07 17.42 3.69
CA LYS A 315 19.36 16.71 3.58
C LYS A 315 20.54 17.52 4.12
N LYS A 316 20.58 18.85 3.86
CA LYS A 316 21.63 19.73 4.39
C LYS A 316 21.57 19.88 5.92
N ARG A 317 20.39 19.74 6.53
CA ARG A 317 20.22 19.92 7.98
C ARG A 317 20.49 18.63 8.77
N CYS A 318 20.07 17.46 8.27
CA CYS A 318 20.50 16.17 8.85
C CYS A 318 22.02 15.96 8.83
N CYS A 319 22.75 16.55 7.87
CA CYS A 319 24.22 16.51 7.83
C CYS A 319 24.90 17.54 8.75
N ARG A 320 24.15 18.49 9.35
CA ARG A 320 24.65 19.43 10.35
C ARG A 320 24.49 18.87 11.76
N ASP A 321 23.31 18.34 12.09
CA ASP A 321 23.04 17.79 13.43
C ASP A 321 23.91 16.55 13.77
N ARG A 322 24.44 15.83 12.77
CA ARG A 322 25.43 14.76 12.96
C ARG A 322 26.86 15.21 13.24
N ARG A 323 27.19 16.49 13.03
CA ARG A 323 28.51 17.05 13.33
C ARG A 323 28.56 17.72 14.71
N ASP A 324 27.40 18.10 15.25
CA ASP A 324 27.31 18.76 16.56
C ASP A 324 27.09 17.76 17.72
N THR A 325 27.19 16.44 17.46
CA THR A 325 27.08 15.36 18.46
C THR A 325 28.33 14.50 18.57
N SER A 326 29.45 14.98 18.03
CA SER A 326 30.78 14.40 18.19
C SER A 326 31.71 15.42 18.84
N ILE A 327 31.50 15.66 20.13
CA ILE A 327 32.50 16.13 21.11
C ILE A 327 32.34 15.25 22.34
#